data_AF-A0A017S133-F1
#
_entry.id   AF-A0A017S133-F1
#
_cell.length_a   1.000
_cell.length_b   1.000
_cell.length_c   1.000
_cell.angle_alpha   90.00
_cell.angle_beta   90.00
_cell.angle_gamma   90.00
#
_symmetry.space_group_name_H-M   'P 1'
#
loop_
_entity.id
_entity.type
_entity.pdbx_description
1 polymer ?
#
loop_
_entity_poly.entity_id
_entity_poly.type
_entity_poly.pdbx_seq_one_letter_code
_entity_poly.pdbx_strand_id
1 'polypeptide(L)'
;MLTPRWREGQELDANGSMELDITDTDPNTFLIILNIIHCRMARVPHVVDFDTLTELAVLADYFQCHEALEPYPSIWLRHLKNSVPSMYCRDLVKWIFISWVFNYDDIFTKVTRIVQLHADHDISLYNLPIPESIYSTINKTRRVALSTILAALKRRREYLENNDQPACCADCDSLYLGTLIKSMKSNDLNPESSYFYFSVDTVARRISNFRQPPNIHASKPGSVTFSTAFQSNLKLLGESTKHEIEMATSALQGLDLS
;
A
#
# COMPACT_ATOMS: atom_id res chain seq x y z
N MET A 1 4.70 -0.25 -33.99
CA MET A 1 4.41 1.03 -34.65
C MET A 1 4.80 1.02 -36.13
N LEU A 2 6.05 0.71 -36.49
CA LEU A 2 6.52 0.77 -37.90
C LEU A 2 6.20 -0.46 -38.76
N THR A 3 5.19 -1.26 -38.40
CA THR A 3 4.79 -2.41 -39.23
C THR A 3 3.72 -1.99 -40.24
N PRO A 4 3.57 -2.66 -41.40
CA PRO A 4 2.62 -2.28 -42.46
C PRO A 4 1.14 -2.24 -42.02
N ARG A 5 0.84 -2.76 -40.82
CA ARG A 5 -0.49 -2.72 -40.21
C ARG A 5 -0.91 -1.34 -39.70
N TRP A 6 0.05 -0.45 -39.49
CA TRP A 6 -0.19 0.88 -38.94
C TRP A 6 0.10 1.95 -40.00
N ARG A 7 -0.50 3.13 -39.84
CA ARG A 7 -0.35 4.24 -40.80
C ARG A 7 1.12 4.61 -40.98
N GLU A 8 1.84 4.64 -39.86
CA GLU A 8 3.26 4.91 -39.74
C GLU A 8 4.09 3.97 -40.62
N GLY A 9 3.81 2.67 -40.56
CA GLY A 9 4.50 1.68 -41.39
C GLY A 9 4.16 1.78 -42.87
N GLN A 10 2.93 2.18 -43.21
CA GLN A 10 2.52 2.38 -44.61
C GLN A 10 3.15 3.63 -45.23
N GLU A 11 3.19 4.73 -44.48
CA GLU A 11 3.86 5.96 -44.92
C GLU A 11 5.37 5.74 -45.09
N LEU A 12 5.99 5.02 -44.15
CA LEU A 12 7.41 4.66 -44.25
C LEU A 12 7.71 3.81 -45.48
N ASP A 13 6.86 2.82 -45.82
CA ASP A 13 7.01 1.97 -47.00
C ASP A 13 6.81 2.76 -48.31
N ALA A 14 5.82 3.66 -48.35
CA ALA A 14 5.49 4.44 -49.55
C ALA A 14 6.50 5.56 -49.83
N ASN A 15 6.94 6.28 -48.80
CA ASN A 15 7.70 7.52 -48.95
C ASN A 15 9.19 7.37 -48.57
N GLY A 16 9.59 6.22 -48.02
CA GLY A 16 10.94 5.99 -47.47
C GLY A 16 11.25 6.79 -46.20
N SER A 17 10.30 7.61 -45.74
CA SER A 17 10.38 8.41 -44.52
C SER A 17 8.97 8.69 -43.99
N MET A 18 8.89 8.98 -42.70
CA MET A 18 7.64 9.40 -42.06
C MET A 18 7.95 10.41 -40.96
N GLU A 19 6.98 11.27 -40.65
CA GLU A 19 7.05 12.17 -39.50
C GLU A 19 6.16 11.62 -38.40
N LEU A 20 6.71 11.48 -37.20
CA LEU A 20 5.98 11.06 -36.02
C LEU A 20 5.83 12.25 -35.07
N ASP A 21 4.59 12.66 -34.83
CA ASP A 21 4.29 13.66 -33.83
C ASP A 21 4.13 13.00 -32.45
N ILE A 22 5.06 13.32 -31.55
CA ILE A 22 5.05 12.84 -30.17
C ILE A 22 4.53 13.98 -29.31
N THR A 23 3.21 13.98 -29.09
CA THR A 23 2.51 14.98 -28.27
C THR A 23 2.62 14.65 -26.78
N ASP A 24 2.35 15.65 -25.93
CA ASP A 24 2.34 15.51 -24.47
C ASP A 24 3.64 14.97 -23.83
N THR A 25 4.78 15.15 -24.50
CA THR A 25 6.10 14.71 -24.04
C THR A 25 7.05 15.90 -23.92
N ASP A 26 7.80 15.98 -22.82
CA ASP A 26 8.90 16.95 -22.70
C ASP A 26 10.06 16.57 -23.66
N PRO A 27 10.42 17.45 -24.62
CA PRO A 27 11.46 17.15 -25.60
C PRO A 27 12.83 16.86 -24.98
N ASN A 28 13.13 17.44 -23.81
CA ASN A 28 14.41 17.22 -23.14
C ASN A 28 14.48 15.80 -22.57
N THR A 29 13.39 15.34 -21.98
CA THR A 29 13.28 13.97 -21.46
C THR A 29 13.36 12.94 -22.59
N PHE A 30 12.69 13.18 -23.71
CA PHE A 30 12.78 12.28 -24.86
C PHE A 30 14.18 12.27 -25.48
N LEU A 31 14.87 13.42 -25.51
CA LEU A 31 16.26 13.51 -25.97
C LEU A 31 17.22 12.65 -25.12
N ILE A 32 16.95 12.45 -23.82
CA ILE A 32 17.72 11.52 -22.99
C ILE A 32 17.61 10.09 -23.55
N ILE A 33 16.38 9.63 -23.81
CA ILE A 33 16.12 8.29 -24.38
C ILE A 33 16.82 8.14 -25.74
N LEU A 34 16.70 9.13 -26.62
CA LEU A 34 17.36 9.10 -27.93
C LEU A 34 18.90 9.08 -27.81
N ASN A 35 19.48 9.84 -26.88
CA ASN A 35 20.92 9.80 -26.65
C ASN A 35 21.37 8.40 -26.20
N ILE A 36 20.58 7.71 -25.38
CA ILE A 36 20.88 6.34 -24.96
C ILE A 36 20.79 5.38 -26.16
N ILE A 37 19.68 5.40 -26.91
CA ILE A 37 19.46 4.53 -28.08
C ILE A 37 20.55 4.73 -29.15
N HIS A 38 21.03 5.95 -29.33
CA HIS A 38 22.11 6.28 -30.28
C HIS A 38 23.52 6.15 -29.69
N CYS A 39 23.68 5.55 -28.50
CA CYS A 39 24.96 5.35 -27.82
C CYS A 39 25.77 6.64 -27.57
N ARG A 40 25.09 7.79 -27.43
CA ARG A 40 25.70 9.09 -27.13
C ARG A 40 25.86 9.29 -25.63
N MET A 41 26.53 8.34 -24.97
CA MET A 41 26.59 8.21 -23.51
C MET A 41 27.10 9.46 -22.78
N ALA A 42 28.02 10.21 -23.41
CA ALA A 42 28.54 11.47 -22.87
C ALA A 42 27.49 12.59 -22.73
N ARG A 43 26.32 12.44 -23.36
CA ARG A 43 25.19 13.38 -23.29
C ARG A 43 24.09 12.91 -22.36
N VAL A 44 24.20 11.72 -21.77
CA VAL A 44 23.19 11.18 -20.86
C VAL A 44 23.50 11.68 -19.44
N PRO A 45 22.55 12.33 -18.76
CA PRO A 45 22.79 12.84 -17.41
C PRO A 45 22.98 11.69 -16.42
N HIS A 46 23.96 11.81 -15.53
CA HIS A 46 24.16 10.85 -14.44
C HIS A 46 23.13 11.01 -13.31
N VAL A 47 22.53 12.18 -13.19
CA VAL A 47 21.52 12.51 -12.18
C VAL A 47 20.33 13.14 -12.89
N VAL A 48 19.14 12.67 -12.56
CA VAL A 48 17.86 13.24 -12.99
C VAL A 48 17.04 13.48 -11.73
N ASP A 49 16.16 14.48 -11.77
CA ASP A 49 15.19 14.67 -10.69
C ASP A 49 14.05 13.63 -10.76
N PHE A 50 13.21 13.64 -9.73
CA PHE A 50 12.14 12.65 -9.57
C PHE A 50 11.06 12.77 -10.65
N ASP A 51 10.73 13.99 -11.11
CA ASP A 51 9.74 14.21 -12.14
C ASP A 51 10.26 13.78 -13.52
N THR A 52 11.52 14.10 -13.84
CA THR A 52 12.19 13.62 -15.05
C THR A 52 12.26 12.09 -15.07
N LEU A 53 12.57 11.43 -13.94
CA LEU A 53 12.56 9.96 -13.88
C LEU A 53 11.16 9.37 -14.08
N THR A 54 10.12 10.04 -13.57
CA THR A 54 8.73 9.64 -13.79
C THR A 54 8.39 9.70 -15.28
N GLU A 55 8.74 10.81 -15.94
CA GLU A 55 8.49 11.00 -17.37
C GLU A 55 9.29 10.00 -18.23
N LEU A 56 10.55 9.73 -17.86
CA LEU A 56 11.36 8.67 -18.48
C LEU A 56 10.69 7.31 -18.37
N ALA A 57 10.08 6.98 -17.22
CA ALA A 57 9.33 5.74 -17.04
C ALA A 57 8.09 5.70 -17.95
N VAL A 58 7.36 6.82 -18.08
CA VAL A 58 6.17 6.91 -18.96
C VAL A 58 6.58 6.63 -20.41
N LEU A 59 7.64 7.28 -20.88
CA LEU A 59 8.13 7.10 -22.24
C LEU A 59 8.73 5.70 -22.47
N ALA A 60 9.43 5.16 -21.48
CA ALA A 60 9.98 3.80 -21.54
C ALA A 60 8.89 2.74 -21.68
N ASP A 61 7.79 2.88 -20.93
CA ASP A 61 6.61 2.03 -21.03
C ASP A 61 5.89 2.27 -22.36
N TYR A 62 5.65 3.52 -22.76
CA TYR A 62 4.96 3.84 -24.01
C TYR A 62 5.68 3.29 -25.26
N PHE A 63 7.00 3.53 -25.36
CA PHE A 63 7.82 3.07 -26.49
C PHE A 63 8.34 1.64 -26.31
N GLN A 64 8.07 1.00 -25.17
CA GLN A 64 8.53 -0.36 -24.84
C GLN A 64 10.05 -0.50 -24.99
N CYS A 65 10.81 0.49 -24.51
CA CYS A 65 12.26 0.59 -24.70
C CYS A 65 13.08 0.43 -23.42
N HIS A 66 12.51 -0.22 -22.40
CA HIS A 66 13.15 -0.44 -21.08
C HIS A 66 14.56 -1.03 -21.18
N GLU A 67 14.77 -2.09 -21.97
CA GLU A 67 16.10 -2.72 -22.13
C GLU A 67 17.15 -1.76 -22.72
N ALA A 68 16.72 -0.88 -23.63
CA ALA A 68 17.61 0.09 -24.25
C ALA A 68 18.10 1.15 -23.24
N LEU A 69 17.36 1.38 -22.15
CA LEU A 69 17.72 2.36 -21.14
C LEU A 69 18.76 1.85 -20.13
N GLU A 70 18.99 0.55 -20.04
CA GLU A 70 20.01 0.01 -19.12
C GLU A 70 21.43 0.52 -19.49
N PRO A 71 22.28 0.86 -18.50
CA PRO A 71 22.11 0.68 -17.05
C PRO A 71 21.51 1.91 -16.32
N TYR A 72 20.96 2.90 -17.03
CA TYR A 72 20.70 4.22 -16.46
C TYR A 72 19.62 4.27 -15.37
N PRO A 73 18.49 3.53 -15.46
CA PRO A 73 17.52 3.47 -14.37
C PRO A 73 18.17 3.13 -13.03
N SER A 74 19.11 2.19 -13.00
CA SER A 74 19.87 1.81 -11.79
C SER A 74 20.65 2.96 -11.19
N ILE A 75 21.25 3.78 -12.07
CA ILE A 75 22.09 4.92 -11.68
C ILE A 75 21.19 6.00 -11.07
N TRP A 76 20.14 6.38 -11.79
CA TRP A 76 19.21 7.43 -11.36
C TRP A 76 18.48 7.07 -10.06
N LEU A 77 17.99 5.83 -9.94
CA LEU A 77 17.31 5.36 -8.74
C LEU A 77 18.22 5.33 -7.52
N ARG A 78 19.52 5.03 -7.69
CA ARG A 78 20.48 5.08 -6.58
C ARG A 78 20.61 6.49 -6.01
N HIS A 79 20.56 7.52 -6.85
CA HIS A 79 20.60 8.92 -6.41
C HIS A 79 19.31 9.34 -5.68
N LEU A 80 18.17 8.76 -6.05
CA LEU A 80 16.86 9.09 -5.49
C LEU A 80 16.41 8.16 -4.36
N LYS A 81 17.17 7.11 -4.02
CA LYS A 81 16.79 6.09 -3.01
C LYS A 81 16.43 6.68 -1.65
N ASN A 82 17.10 7.75 -1.24
CA ASN A 82 16.83 8.42 0.03
C ASN A 82 15.55 9.27 0.01
N SER A 83 15.00 9.54 -1.16
CA SER A 83 13.75 10.28 -1.38
C SER A 83 12.52 9.38 -1.39
N VAL A 84 12.68 8.05 -1.32
CA VAL A 84 11.55 7.11 -1.23
C VAL A 84 10.77 7.37 0.05
N PRO A 85 9.47 7.75 -0.02
CA PRO A 85 8.68 8.10 1.15
C PRO A 85 8.62 6.96 2.17
N SER A 86 8.55 7.33 3.45
CA SER A 86 8.26 6.42 4.57
C SER A 86 6.79 6.47 5.01
N MET A 87 6.02 7.42 4.48
CA MET A 87 4.62 7.67 4.81
C MET A 87 3.79 7.84 3.54
N TYR A 88 2.47 7.71 3.69
CA TYR A 88 1.54 7.92 2.59
C TYR A 88 1.60 9.36 2.07
N CYS A 89 1.89 9.53 0.78
CA CYS A 89 1.89 10.79 0.07
C CYS A 89 1.59 10.59 -1.42
N ARG A 90 1.39 11.69 -2.16
CA ARG A 90 1.08 11.67 -3.60
C ARG A 90 2.20 11.05 -4.43
N ASP A 91 3.45 11.20 -4.00
CA ASP A 91 4.62 10.71 -4.72
C ASP A 91 4.73 9.19 -4.71
N LEU A 92 4.07 8.48 -3.79
CA LEU A 92 4.09 7.02 -3.77
C LEU A 92 3.56 6.41 -5.07
N VAL A 93 2.60 7.04 -5.73
CA VAL A 93 2.03 6.53 -6.98
C VAL A 93 3.05 6.61 -8.11
N LYS A 94 3.83 7.70 -8.17
CA LYS A 94 4.97 7.83 -9.09
C LYS A 94 6.04 6.80 -8.78
N TRP A 95 6.37 6.57 -7.50
CA TRP A 95 7.32 5.53 -7.10
C TRP A 95 6.86 4.12 -7.46
N ILE A 96 5.57 3.79 -7.27
CA ILE A 96 4.98 2.52 -7.72
C ILE A 96 5.19 2.35 -9.22
N PHE A 97 4.88 3.38 -10.00
CA PHE A 97 5.01 3.33 -11.45
C PHE A 97 6.46 3.17 -11.90
N ILE A 98 7.39 4.02 -11.42
CA ILE A 98 8.82 3.95 -11.75
C ILE A 98 9.40 2.58 -11.40
N SER A 99 9.13 2.07 -10.19
CA SER A 99 9.68 0.79 -9.75
C SER A 99 9.07 -0.40 -10.47
N TRP A 100 7.82 -0.29 -10.92
CA TRP A 100 7.21 -1.28 -11.82
C TRP A 100 7.85 -1.27 -13.21
N VAL A 101 7.92 -0.11 -13.87
CA VAL A 101 8.46 0.02 -15.25
C VAL A 101 9.91 -0.47 -15.33
N PHE A 102 10.74 -0.08 -14.36
CA PHE A 102 12.16 -0.42 -14.38
C PHE A 102 12.52 -1.69 -13.59
N ASN A 103 11.53 -2.44 -13.11
CA ASN A 103 11.73 -3.71 -12.40
C ASN A 103 12.56 -3.63 -11.10
N TYR A 104 12.25 -2.67 -10.22
CA TYR A 104 12.92 -2.48 -8.92
C TYR A 104 12.07 -3.00 -7.76
N ASP A 105 12.13 -4.31 -7.55
CA ASP A 105 11.32 -5.04 -6.57
C ASP A 105 11.40 -4.45 -5.15
N ASP A 106 12.61 -4.26 -4.60
CA ASP A 106 12.81 -3.67 -3.26
C ASP A 106 12.03 -2.37 -3.03
N ILE A 107 12.02 -1.49 -4.04
CA ILE A 107 11.30 -0.21 -3.96
C ILE A 107 9.82 -0.47 -4.13
N PHE A 108 9.43 -1.25 -5.14
CA PHE A 108 8.04 -1.58 -5.46
C PHE A 108 7.31 -2.21 -4.26
N THR A 109 7.86 -3.27 -3.67
CA THR A 109 7.31 -3.94 -2.49
C THR A 109 7.19 -2.97 -1.32
N LYS A 110 8.21 -2.13 -1.07
CA LYS A 110 8.18 -1.13 0.00
C LYS A 110 7.06 -0.10 -0.21
N VAL A 111 6.96 0.51 -1.39
CA VAL A 111 6.00 1.61 -1.61
C VAL A 111 4.57 1.09 -1.70
N THR A 112 4.35 -0.07 -2.31
CA THR A 112 3.02 -0.71 -2.34
C THR A 112 2.57 -1.11 -0.94
N ARG A 113 3.49 -1.59 -0.08
CA ARG A 113 3.20 -1.87 1.33
C ARG A 113 2.77 -0.63 2.11
N ILE A 114 3.45 0.50 1.92
CA ILE A 114 3.07 1.77 2.56
C ILE A 114 1.65 2.15 2.16
N VAL A 115 1.31 2.02 0.88
CA VAL A 115 -0.04 2.31 0.40
C VAL A 115 -1.08 1.35 0.98
N GLN A 116 -0.80 0.05 1.03
CA GLN A 116 -1.70 -0.94 1.66
C GLN A 116 -2.01 -0.58 3.12
N LEU A 117 -1.01 -0.17 3.89
CA LEU A 117 -1.14 0.13 5.31
C LEU A 117 -1.79 1.48 5.60
N HIS A 118 -1.42 2.51 4.83
CA HIS A 118 -1.65 3.90 5.21
C HIS A 118 -2.64 4.65 4.31
N ALA A 119 -3.01 4.14 3.13
CA ALA A 119 -4.05 4.76 2.32
C ALA A 119 -5.42 4.63 3.00
N ASP A 120 -6.20 5.71 3.03
CA ASP A 120 -7.55 5.76 3.58
C ASP A 120 -8.64 5.62 2.51
N HIS A 121 -8.31 5.94 1.27
CA HIS A 121 -9.14 5.76 0.07
C HIS A 121 -8.43 4.95 -1.01
N ASP A 122 -9.15 4.63 -2.08
CA ASP A 122 -8.53 4.04 -3.27
C ASP A 122 -7.44 4.95 -3.83
N ILE A 123 -6.40 4.35 -4.39
CA ILE A 123 -5.28 5.10 -4.98
C ILE A 123 -5.78 5.92 -6.17
N SER A 124 -5.43 7.20 -6.22
CA SER A 124 -5.55 8.03 -7.42
C SER A 124 -4.31 7.86 -8.29
N LEU A 125 -4.48 7.52 -9.56
CA LEU A 125 -3.36 7.19 -10.47
C LEU A 125 -2.69 8.43 -11.09
N TYR A 126 -3.30 9.62 -10.98
CA TYR A 126 -2.79 10.87 -11.55
C TYR A 126 -2.39 10.75 -13.04
N ASN A 127 -3.21 10.04 -13.82
CA ASN A 127 -3.00 9.75 -15.25
C ASN A 127 -1.75 8.89 -15.58
N LEU A 128 -1.09 8.30 -14.58
CA LEU A 128 0.00 7.36 -14.83
C LEU A 128 -0.58 6.02 -15.37
N PRO A 129 0.06 5.41 -16.38
CA PRO A 129 -0.41 4.16 -17.00
C PRO A 129 -0.04 2.94 -16.14
N ILE A 130 -0.47 2.94 -14.88
CA ILE A 130 -0.27 1.80 -13.97
C ILE A 130 -1.30 0.71 -14.31
N PRO A 131 -0.88 -0.54 -14.55
CA PRO A 131 -1.79 -1.64 -14.81
C PRO A 131 -2.86 -1.84 -13.75
N GLU A 132 -4.07 -2.22 -14.19
CA GLU A 132 -5.18 -2.53 -13.30
C GLU A 132 -4.85 -3.62 -12.28
N SER A 133 -4.08 -4.63 -12.68
CA SER A 133 -3.62 -5.69 -11.79
C SER A 133 -2.91 -5.16 -10.55
N ILE A 134 -2.19 -4.04 -10.65
CA ILE A 134 -1.43 -3.46 -9.53
C ILE A 134 -2.36 -2.70 -8.59
N TYR A 135 -3.03 -1.64 -9.06
CA TYR A 135 -3.82 -0.79 -8.17
C TYR A 135 -5.06 -1.51 -7.62
N SER A 136 -5.66 -2.41 -8.40
CA SER A 136 -6.79 -3.23 -7.92
C SER A 136 -6.35 -4.18 -6.82
N THR A 137 -5.17 -4.80 -6.92
CA THR A 137 -4.62 -5.68 -5.89
C THR A 137 -4.29 -4.92 -4.61
N ILE A 138 -3.69 -3.73 -4.70
CA ILE A 138 -3.43 -2.89 -3.53
C ILE A 138 -4.74 -2.51 -2.83
N ASN A 139 -5.74 -2.02 -3.59
CA ASN A 139 -7.03 -1.64 -3.02
C ASN A 139 -7.78 -2.86 -2.44
N LYS A 140 -7.76 -4.00 -3.13
CA LYS A 140 -8.39 -5.25 -2.68
C LYS A 140 -7.78 -5.75 -1.38
N THR A 141 -6.47 -5.85 -1.29
CA THR A 141 -5.76 -6.32 -0.09
C THR A 141 -6.04 -5.43 1.12
N ARG A 142 -6.04 -4.10 0.93
CA ARG A 142 -6.42 -3.13 1.95
C ARG A 142 -7.85 -3.34 2.46
N ARG A 143 -8.83 -3.46 1.56
CA ARG A 143 -10.24 -3.68 1.90
C ARG A 143 -10.46 -5.02 2.60
N VAL A 144 -9.78 -6.07 2.15
CA VAL A 144 -9.83 -7.38 2.81
C VAL A 144 -9.33 -7.26 4.25
N ALA A 145 -8.15 -6.67 4.47
CA ALA A 145 -7.62 -6.49 5.82
C ALA A 145 -8.57 -5.68 6.74
N LEU A 146 -9.14 -4.57 6.26
CA LEU A 146 -10.13 -3.80 7.00
C LEU A 146 -11.37 -4.63 7.34
N SER A 147 -11.89 -5.37 6.37
CA SER A 147 -13.08 -6.22 6.57
C SER A 147 -12.82 -7.34 7.57
N THR A 148 -11.64 -7.97 7.54
CA THR A 148 -11.23 -9.01 8.48
C THR A 148 -11.12 -8.46 9.90
N ILE A 149 -10.48 -7.30 10.07
CA ILE A 149 -10.35 -6.66 11.39
C ILE A 149 -11.72 -6.33 11.99
N LEU A 150 -12.62 -5.73 11.20
CA LEU A 150 -13.96 -5.39 11.67
C LEU A 150 -14.82 -6.62 11.96
N ALA A 151 -14.71 -7.66 11.12
CA ALA A 151 -15.38 -8.93 11.35
C ALA A 151 -14.89 -9.63 12.63
N ALA A 152 -13.60 -9.52 12.95
CA ALA A 152 -13.04 -10.04 14.20
C ALA A 152 -13.63 -9.32 15.43
N LEU A 153 -13.77 -7.99 15.37
CA LEU A 153 -14.43 -7.21 16.43
C LEU A 153 -15.92 -7.55 16.57
N LYS A 154 -16.62 -7.75 15.44
CA LYS A 154 -18.02 -8.17 15.42
C LYS A 154 -18.20 -9.53 16.08
N ARG A 155 -17.39 -10.53 15.70
CA ARG A 155 -17.43 -11.85 16.33
C ARG A 155 -17.10 -11.80 17.83
N ARG A 156 -16.16 -10.95 18.24
CA ARG A 156 -15.86 -10.77 19.67
C ARG A 156 -17.06 -10.22 20.43
N ARG A 157 -17.78 -9.26 19.84
CA ARG A 157 -19.02 -8.72 20.41
C ARG A 157 -20.10 -9.80 20.52
N GLU A 158 -20.36 -10.53 19.43
CA GLU A 158 -21.36 -11.60 19.39
C GLU A 158 -21.04 -12.72 20.40
N TYR A 159 -19.77 -13.06 20.56
CA TYR A 159 -19.32 -13.98 21.59
C TYR A 159 -19.68 -13.45 22.98
N LEU A 160 -19.33 -12.20 23.31
CA LEU A 160 -19.63 -11.62 24.63
C LEU A 160 -21.14 -11.44 24.89
N GLU A 161 -21.96 -11.31 23.85
CA GLU A 161 -23.42 -11.18 23.97
C GLU A 161 -24.12 -12.52 24.26
N ASN A 162 -23.61 -13.62 23.69
CA ASN A 162 -24.33 -14.91 23.66
C ASN A 162 -23.60 -16.06 24.38
N ASN A 163 -22.48 -15.78 25.06
CA ASN A 163 -21.67 -16.83 25.66
C ASN A 163 -22.28 -17.37 26.96
N ASP A 164 -22.79 -18.60 26.90
CA ASP A 164 -23.31 -19.34 28.05
C ASP A 164 -22.22 -19.94 28.96
N GLN A 165 -20.96 -19.96 28.50
CA GLN A 165 -19.80 -20.48 29.23
C GLN A 165 -18.69 -19.43 29.34
N PRO A 166 -18.88 -18.39 30.18
CA PRO A 166 -17.88 -17.34 30.39
C PRO A 166 -16.56 -17.91 30.92
N ALA A 167 -15.45 -17.42 30.39
CA ALA A 167 -14.11 -17.79 30.87
C ALA A 167 -13.90 -17.41 32.35
N CYS A 168 -14.67 -16.44 32.87
CA CYS A 168 -14.66 -16.03 34.27
C CYS A 168 -16.06 -16.09 34.91
N CYS A 169 -16.98 -15.23 34.47
CA CYS A 169 -18.38 -15.17 34.91
C CYS A 169 -19.18 -14.24 33.98
N ALA A 170 -20.52 -14.31 34.04
CA ALA A 170 -21.41 -13.49 33.21
C ALA A 170 -21.25 -11.98 33.45
N ASP A 171 -20.92 -11.56 34.67
CA ASP A 171 -20.66 -10.15 35.01
C ASP A 171 -19.41 -9.61 34.30
N CYS A 172 -18.36 -10.44 34.18
CA CYS A 172 -17.15 -10.07 33.45
C CYS A 172 -17.42 -9.93 31.95
N ASP A 173 -18.19 -10.85 31.35
CA ASP A 173 -18.55 -10.76 29.93
C ASP A 173 -19.39 -9.51 29.65
N SER A 174 -20.35 -9.19 30.54
CA SER A 174 -21.13 -7.95 30.48
C SER A 174 -20.26 -6.69 30.56
N LEU A 175 -19.26 -6.67 31.47
CA LEU A 175 -18.31 -5.56 31.58
C LEU A 175 -17.44 -5.42 30.33
N TYR A 176 -16.94 -6.54 29.80
CA TYR A 176 -16.12 -6.57 28.59
C TYR A 176 -16.93 -6.11 27.38
N LEU A 177 -18.17 -6.56 27.26
CA LEU A 177 -19.10 -6.15 26.20
C LEU A 177 -19.33 -4.63 26.23
N GLY A 178 -19.70 -4.08 27.39
CA GLY A 178 -19.91 -2.64 27.55
C GLY A 178 -18.65 -1.82 27.24
N THR A 179 -17.48 -2.34 27.63
CA THR A 179 -16.18 -1.70 27.37
C THR A 179 -15.81 -1.75 25.89
N LEU A 180 -16.06 -2.88 25.23
CA LEU A 180 -15.80 -3.08 23.81
C LEU A 180 -16.68 -2.14 22.97
N ILE A 181 -17.99 -2.13 23.23
CA ILE A 181 -18.94 -1.24 22.54
C ILE A 181 -18.55 0.23 22.71
N LYS A 182 -18.22 0.65 23.95
CA LYS A 182 -17.75 2.02 24.20
C LYS A 182 -16.47 2.35 23.45
N SER A 183 -15.47 1.46 23.48
CA SER A 183 -14.17 1.67 22.82
C SER A 183 -14.31 1.74 21.31
N MET A 184 -15.15 0.88 20.73
CA MET A 184 -15.47 0.90 19.30
C MET A 184 -16.17 2.20 18.91
N LYS A 185 -17.20 2.61 19.66
CA LYS A 185 -17.94 3.85 19.42
C LYS A 185 -17.04 5.10 19.55
N SER A 186 -16.17 5.15 20.56
CA SER A 186 -15.28 6.30 20.76
C SER A 186 -14.16 6.42 19.72
N ASN A 187 -13.92 5.35 18.95
CA ASN A 187 -12.91 5.29 17.90
C ASN A 187 -13.53 5.19 16.50
N ASP A 188 -14.83 5.47 16.35
CA ASP A 188 -15.58 5.37 15.09
C ASP A 188 -15.46 4.00 14.38
N LEU A 189 -15.20 2.94 15.15
CA LEU A 189 -15.08 1.58 14.64
C LEU A 189 -16.44 0.90 14.71
N ASN A 190 -17.31 1.18 13.74
CA ASN A 190 -18.58 0.50 13.61
C ASN A 190 -18.47 -0.67 12.61
N PRO A 191 -18.58 -1.94 13.05
CA PRO A 191 -18.48 -3.11 12.18
C PRO A 191 -19.56 -3.17 11.10
N GLU A 192 -20.68 -2.47 11.30
CA GLU A 192 -21.81 -2.41 10.36
C GLU A 192 -21.70 -1.23 9.40
N SER A 193 -20.71 -0.34 9.57
CA SER A 193 -20.50 0.81 8.70
C SER A 193 -19.51 0.50 7.59
N SER A 194 -19.68 1.17 6.46
CA SER A 194 -18.73 1.08 5.36
C SER A 194 -17.46 1.87 5.72
N TYR A 195 -16.31 1.19 5.69
CA TYR A 195 -14.98 1.65 6.11
C TYR A 195 -14.34 2.63 5.12
N PHE A 196 -15.16 3.44 4.44
CA PHE A 196 -14.65 4.54 3.65
C PHE A 196 -13.87 5.46 4.59
N TYR A 197 -12.66 5.86 4.20
CA TYR A 197 -11.79 6.82 4.91
C TYR A 197 -10.96 6.28 6.10
N PHE A 198 -10.81 4.97 6.26
CA PHE A 198 -9.83 4.42 7.21
C PHE A 198 -8.66 3.72 6.53
N SER A 199 -7.46 3.99 7.01
CA SER A 199 -6.29 3.16 6.73
C SER A 199 -6.20 2.00 7.72
N VAL A 200 -5.61 0.88 7.27
CA VAL A 200 -5.46 -0.32 8.11
C VAL A 200 -4.64 -0.01 9.35
N ASP A 201 -3.55 0.75 9.19
CA ASP A 201 -2.72 1.22 10.31
C ASP A 201 -3.53 2.05 11.32
N THR A 202 -4.39 2.96 10.85
CA THR A 202 -5.23 3.77 11.75
C THR A 202 -6.18 2.92 12.57
N VAL A 203 -6.83 1.94 11.94
CA VAL A 203 -7.73 1.00 12.64
C VAL A 203 -6.95 0.15 13.64
N ALA A 204 -5.82 -0.44 13.23
CA ALA A 204 -4.99 -1.25 14.10
C ALA A 204 -4.48 -0.46 15.32
N ARG A 205 -4.03 0.79 15.12
CA ARG A 205 -3.62 1.69 16.21
C ARG A 205 -4.78 2.10 17.12
N ARG A 206 -5.97 2.34 16.58
CA ARG A 206 -7.15 2.63 17.42
C ARG A 206 -7.49 1.44 18.31
N ILE A 207 -7.46 0.23 17.75
CA ILE A 207 -7.73 -1.00 18.48
C ILE A 207 -6.67 -1.25 19.56
N SER A 208 -5.38 -1.12 19.24
CA SER A 208 -4.29 -1.34 20.21
C SER A 208 -4.38 -0.43 21.44
N ASN A 209 -5.00 0.75 21.28
CA ASN A 209 -5.25 1.72 22.34
C ASN A 209 -6.55 1.48 23.14
N PHE A 210 -7.31 0.41 22.86
CA PHE A 210 -8.48 0.07 23.65
C PHE A 210 -8.11 -0.16 25.11
N ARG A 211 -8.84 0.50 26.01
CA ARG A 211 -8.57 0.40 27.45
C ARG A 211 -9.07 -0.94 27.97
N GLN A 212 -8.23 -1.61 28.75
CA GLN A 212 -8.65 -2.78 29.51
C GLN A 212 -9.65 -2.35 30.59
N PRO A 213 -10.77 -3.08 30.77
CA PRO A 213 -11.66 -2.84 31.89
C PRO A 213 -11.00 -3.20 33.23
N PRO A 214 -11.42 -2.58 34.35
CA PRO A 214 -10.93 -2.93 35.67
C PRO A 214 -11.29 -4.38 36.03
N ASN A 215 -10.46 -5.03 36.85
CA ASN A 215 -10.79 -6.36 37.37
C ASN A 215 -11.95 -6.23 38.38
N ILE A 216 -13.01 -7.00 38.20
CA ILE A 216 -14.15 -7.07 39.15
C ILE A 216 -13.77 -7.91 40.37
N HIS A 217 -12.98 -8.96 40.16
CA HIS A 217 -12.56 -9.88 41.20
C HIS A 217 -11.22 -9.48 41.80
N ALA A 218 -11.09 -9.59 43.12
CA ALA A 218 -9.84 -9.39 43.83
C ALA A 218 -8.79 -10.38 43.31
N SER A 219 -7.58 -9.88 43.04
CA SER A 219 -6.45 -10.73 42.67
C SER A 219 -6.17 -11.71 43.82
N LYS A 220 -5.98 -13.00 43.53
CA LYS A 220 -5.50 -13.94 44.55
C LYS A 220 -4.20 -13.40 45.15
N PRO A 221 -4.03 -13.38 46.49
CA PRO A 221 -2.78 -12.96 47.10
C PRO A 221 -1.64 -13.85 46.62
N GLY A 222 -0.64 -13.27 45.95
CA GLY A 222 0.55 -13.97 45.44
C GLY A 222 0.80 -13.89 43.93
N SER A 223 -0.14 -13.40 43.12
CA SER A 223 0.11 -13.16 41.69
C SER A 223 0.60 -11.73 41.45
N VAL A 224 1.92 -11.51 41.55
CA VAL A 224 2.54 -10.28 41.06
C VAL A 224 2.59 -10.37 39.54
N THR A 225 1.55 -9.88 38.86
CA THR A 225 1.65 -9.62 37.42
C THR A 225 2.25 -8.24 37.23
N PHE A 226 3.52 -8.19 36.85
CA PHE A 226 4.10 -6.98 36.26
C PHE A 226 3.35 -6.70 34.96
N SER A 227 2.39 -5.78 35.00
CA SER A 227 1.75 -5.24 33.81
C SER A 227 2.77 -4.34 33.11
N THR A 228 3.61 -4.94 32.27
CA THR A 228 4.28 -4.18 31.22
C THR A 228 3.19 -3.68 30.27
N ALA A 229 3.33 -2.46 29.75
CA ALA A 229 2.43 -1.82 28.80
C ALA A 229 2.10 -2.66 27.53
N PHE A 230 2.80 -3.78 27.33
CA PHE A 230 2.64 -4.74 26.24
C PHE A 230 1.48 -5.75 26.39
N GLN A 231 0.80 -5.84 27.54
CA GLN A 231 -0.49 -6.55 27.67
C GLN A 231 -1.69 -5.64 27.33
N SER A 232 -1.53 -4.81 26.31
CA SER A 232 -2.59 -3.95 25.79
C SER A 232 -3.78 -4.83 25.41
N ASN A 233 -4.98 -4.45 25.88
CA ASN A 233 -6.32 -4.97 25.55
C ASN A 233 -6.60 -6.49 25.43
N LEU A 234 -5.67 -7.39 25.77
CA LEU A 234 -5.84 -8.84 25.56
C LEU A 234 -7.07 -9.44 26.26
N LYS A 235 -7.43 -9.02 27.48
CA LYS A 235 -8.63 -9.56 28.16
C LYS A 235 -9.91 -9.07 27.49
N LEU A 236 -9.88 -7.84 26.98
CA LEU A 236 -11.00 -7.25 26.26
C LEU A 236 -11.22 -7.97 24.92
N LEU A 237 -10.17 -8.09 24.10
CA LEU A 237 -10.27 -8.68 22.76
C LEU A 237 -10.30 -10.21 22.78
N GLY A 238 -9.61 -10.86 23.71
CA GLY A 238 -9.35 -12.29 23.66
C GLY A 238 -8.23 -12.65 22.67
N GLU A 239 -7.63 -13.82 22.86
CA GLU A 239 -6.49 -14.29 22.05
C GLU A 239 -6.84 -14.46 20.57
N SER A 240 -7.98 -15.09 20.26
CA SER A 240 -8.42 -15.33 18.88
C SER A 240 -8.62 -14.04 18.10
N THR A 241 -9.34 -13.06 18.65
CA THR A 241 -9.59 -11.77 18.00
C THR A 241 -8.30 -10.99 17.82
N LYS A 242 -7.42 -10.97 18.83
CA LYS A 242 -6.13 -10.28 18.74
C LYS A 242 -5.26 -10.89 17.64
N HIS A 243 -5.15 -12.21 17.63
CA HIS A 243 -4.38 -12.94 16.62
C HIS A 243 -4.88 -12.68 15.20
N GLU A 244 -6.20 -12.67 15.00
CA GLU A 244 -6.78 -12.41 13.68
C GLU A 244 -6.49 -10.98 13.18
N ILE A 245 -6.57 -9.98 14.07
CA ILE A 245 -6.25 -8.58 13.73
C ILE A 245 -4.76 -8.45 13.38
N GLU A 246 -3.88 -9.12 14.12
CA GLU A 246 -2.44 -9.17 13.85
C GLU A 246 -2.15 -9.86 12.51
N MET A 247 -2.81 -10.97 12.19
CA MET A 247 -2.69 -11.66 10.91
C MET A 247 -3.16 -10.81 9.74
N ALA A 248 -4.32 -10.15 9.88
CA ALA A 248 -4.86 -9.26 8.84
C ALA A 248 -3.91 -8.10 8.53
N THR A 249 -3.26 -7.54 9.55
CA THR A 249 -2.29 -6.46 9.40
C THR A 249 -0.97 -6.98 8.81
N SER A 250 -0.51 -8.15 9.24
CA SER A 250 0.76 -8.77 8.81
C SER A 250 0.71 -9.33 7.39
N ALA A 251 -0.50 -9.55 6.85
CA ALA A 251 -0.70 -9.94 5.45
C ALA A 251 -0.39 -8.80 4.46
N LEU A 252 -0.25 -7.55 4.92
CA LEU A 252 0.07 -6.39 4.09
C LEU A 252 1.60 -6.24 3.97
N GLN A 253 2.16 -6.98 3.01
CA GLN A 253 3.61 -7.10 2.82
C GLN A 253 4.14 -6.29 1.63
N GLY A 254 3.25 -5.64 0.87
CA GLY A 254 3.57 -5.12 -0.46
C GLY A 254 3.17 -6.12 -1.55
N LEU A 255 3.37 -5.72 -2.80
CA LEU A 255 3.28 -6.58 -3.97
C LEU A 255 4.70 -6.86 -4.46
N ASP A 256 4.90 -8.04 -5.03
CA ASP A 256 6.15 -8.42 -5.67
C ASP A 256 6.02 -8.28 -7.20
N LEU A 257 7.14 -8.03 -7.88
CA LEU A 257 7.21 -8.02 -9.34
C LEU A 257 7.44 -9.46 -9.84
N SER A 258 6.39 -10.28 -9.81
CA SER A 258 6.39 -11.67 -10.33
C SER A 258 5.83 -11.79 -11.72
#